data_AF-A0A3C2CI62-F1
#
_entry.id   AF-A0A3C2CI62-F1
#
_cell.length_a   1.000
_cell.length_b   1.000
_cell.length_c   1.000
_cell.angle_alpha   90.00
_cell.angle_beta   90.00
_cell.angle_gamma   90.00
#
_symmetry.space_group_name_H-M   'P 1'
#
loop_
_entity.id
_entity.type
_entity.pdbx_description
1 polymer ?
#
loop_
_entity_poly.entity_id
_entity_poly.type
_entity_poly.pdbx_seq_one_letter_code
_entity_poly.pdbx_strand_id
1 'polypeptide(L)' 'MADVFLARDLLLDRPVAIKVLFDQFSKDQQFVERFRREAQRAANLNHPNIVSVFDWGEESGTYFIV' A
#
# COMPACT_ATOMS: atom_id res chain seq x y z
N MET A 1 -4.99 2.91 11.14
CA MET A 1 -4.82 3.75 9.92
C MET A 1 -5.25 2.98 8.69
N ALA A 2 -4.87 1.70 8.60
CA ALA A 2 -5.14 0.84 7.46
C ALA A 2 -5.36 -0.59 7.94
N ASP A 3 -6.03 -1.40 7.13
CA ASP A 3 -6.08 -2.86 7.25
C ASP A 3 -5.23 -3.51 6.17
N VAL A 4 -4.78 -4.74 6.41
CA VAL A 4 -3.99 -5.53 5.45
C VAL A 4 -4.79 -6.75 5.05
N PHE A 5 -4.93 -6.97 3.74
CA PHE A 5 -5.70 -8.07 3.17
C PHE A 5 -4.80 -8.97 2.32
N LEU A 6 -5.11 -10.27 2.32
CA LEU A 6 -4.57 -11.19 1.31
C LEU A 6 -5.36 -10.97 0.01
N ALA A 7 -4.64 -10.74 -1.09
CA ALA A 7 -5.20 -10.59 -2.42
C ALA A 7 -4.39 -11.42 -3.43
N ARG A 8 -4.89 -11.48 -4.68
CA ARG A 8 -4.21 -12.10 -5.82
C ARG A 8 -3.91 -11.02 -6.85
N ASP A 9 -2.65 -10.88 -7.20
CA ASP A 9 -2.22 -10.11 -8.36
C ASP A 9 -2.67 -10.85 -9.62
N LEU A 10 -3.62 -10.27 -10.37
CA LEU A 10 -4.23 -10.91 -11.54
C LEU A 10 -3.31 -10.90 -12.77
N LEU A 11 -2.30 -10.02 -12.82
CA LEU A 11 -1.38 -9.94 -13.95
C LEU A 11 -0.23 -10.93 -13.80
N LEU A 12 0.29 -11.07 -12.57
CA LEU A 12 1.44 -11.94 -12.27
C LEU A 12 1.04 -13.27 -11.63
N ASP A 13 -0.24 -13.47 -11.37
CA ASP A 13 -0.80 -14.67 -10.75
C ASP A 13 -0.10 -15.12 -9.45
N ARG A 14 -0.02 -14.20 -8.49
CA ARG A 14 0.63 -14.46 -7.19
C ARG A 14 -0.15 -13.87 -6.02
N PRO A 15 -0.08 -14.47 -4.83
CA PRO A 15 -0.63 -13.85 -3.62
C PRO A 15 0.17 -12.59 -3.27
N VAL A 16 -0.54 -11.53 -2.88
CA VAL A 16 0.04 -10.27 -2.41
C VAL A 16 -0.69 -9.80 -1.16
N ALA A 17 -0.03 -8.97 -0.36
CA ALA A 17 -0.67 -8.27 0.75
C ALA A 17 -1.07 -6.88 0.26
N ILE A 18 -2.31 -6.47 0.49
CA ILE A 18 -2.76 -5.10 0.16
C ILE A 18 -3.07 -4.38 1.45
N LYS A 19 -2.30 -3.32 1.74
CA LYS A 19 -2.58 -2.40 2.84
C LYS A 19 -3.50 -1.30 2.35
N VAL A 20 -4.68 -1.16 2.94
CA VAL A 20 -5.73 -0.21 2.50
C VAL A 20 -5.97 0.85 3.55
N LEU A 21 -5.83 2.13 3.19
CA LEU A 21 -6.09 3.25 4.09
C LEU A 21 -7.59 3.34 4.43
N PHE A 22 -7.93 3.54 5.71
CA PHE A 22 -9.33 3.71 6.10
C PHE A 22 -9.95 4.95 5.46
N ASP A 23 -11.21 4.82 5.02
CA ASP A 23 -11.93 5.88 4.31
C ASP A 23 -12.04 7.18 5.14
N GLN A 24 -12.19 7.07 6.46
CA GLN A 24 -12.18 8.24 7.35
C GLN A 24 -10.89 9.09 7.28
N PHE A 25 -9.80 8.54 6.73
CA PHE A 25 -8.51 9.23 6.55
C PHE A 25 -8.19 9.51 5.08
N SER A 26 -9.01 9.09 4.12
CA SER A 26 -8.76 9.27 2.68
C SER A 26 -8.80 10.75 2.26
N LYS A 27 -9.60 11.57 2.94
CA LYS A 27 -9.76 13.00 2.66
C LYS A 27 -8.76 13.91 3.39
N ASP A 28 -8.05 13.37 4.37
CA ASP A 28 -7.03 14.12 5.10
C ASP A 28 -5.67 13.96 4.41
N GLN A 29 -5.24 15.03 3.74
CA GLN A 29 -3.97 15.08 3.01
C GLN A 29 -2.77 14.70 3.88
N GLN A 30 -2.80 14.95 5.20
CA GLN A 30 -1.68 14.60 6.08
C GLN A 30 -1.55 13.08 6.24
N PHE A 31 -2.66 12.33 6.25
CA PHE A 31 -2.63 10.87 6.30
C PHE A 31 -2.24 10.28 4.96
N VAL A 32 -2.78 10.80 3.85
CA VAL A 32 -2.42 10.38 2.49
C VAL A 32 -0.92 10.58 2.25
N GLU A 33 -0.36 11.73 2.61
CA GLU A 33 1.07 12.00 2.46
C GLU A 33 1.95 11.14 3.38
N ARG A 34 1.48 10.80 4.59
CA ARG A 34 2.19 9.82 5.44
C ARG A 34 2.18 8.44 4.80
N PHE A 35 1.04 8.00 4.28
CA PHE A 35 0.87 6.71 3.63
C PHE A 35 1.75 6.58 2.38
N ARG A 36 1.77 7.62 1.53
CA ARG A 36 2.65 7.71 0.37
C ARG A 36 4.13 7.65 0.74
N ARG A 37 4.55 8.38 1.77
CA ARG A 37 5.95 8.36 2.24
C ARG A 37 6.36 7.00 2.79
N GLU A 38 5.44 6.27 3.43
CA GLU A 38 5.68 4.90 3.89
C GLU A 38 6.00 3.99 2.69
N ALA A 39 5.15 4.02 1.66
CA ALA A 39 5.33 3.25 0.43
C ALA A 39 6.67 3.58 -0.24
N GLN A 40 6.98 4.86 -0.44
CA GLN A 40 8.23 5.30 -1.07
C GLN A 40 9.47 4.87 -0.28
N ARG A 41 9.44 4.95 1.05
CA ARG A 41 10.59 4.53 1.87
C ARG A 41 10.79 3.02 1.80
N ALA A 42 9.72 2.24 1.87
CA ALA A 42 9.78 0.79 1.81
C ALA A 42 10.18 0.29 0.40
N ALA A 43 9.71 0.92 -0.67
CA ALA A 43 10.05 0.56 -2.05
C ALA A 43 11.55 0.72 -2.36
N ASN A 44 12.26 1.59 -1.64
CA ASN A 44 13.71 1.77 -1.79
C ASN A 44 14.55 0.74 -1.02
N LEU A 45 13.93 -0.17 -0.26
CA LEU A 45 14.62 -1.20 0.51
C LEU A 45 14.59 -2.53 -0.25
N ASN A 46 15.77 -3.04 -0.60
CA ASN A 46 15.93 -4.36 -1.21
C ASN A 46 16.79 -5.24 -0.30
N HIS A 47 16.14 -6.05 0.54
CA HIS A 47 16.82 -6.92 1.51
C HIS A 47 15.95 -8.15 1.83
N PRO A 48 16.50 -9.37 1.93
CA PRO A 48 15.72 -10.61 2.13
C PRO A 48 14.85 -10.64 3.40
N ASN A 49 15.20 -9.83 4.42
CA ASN A 49 14.46 -9.74 5.68
C ASN A 49 13.53 -8.52 5.77
N ILE A 50 13.27 -7.83 4.65
CA ILE A 50 12.38 -6.67 4.59
C ILE A 50 11.33 -6.96 3.52
N VAL A 51 10.06 -6.76 3.87
CA VAL A 51 8.96 -6.92 2.92
C VAL A 51 9.10 -5.85 1.82
N SER A 52 9.13 -6.30 0.58
CA SER A 52 9.16 -5.42 -0.59
C SER A 52 7.78 -4.82 -0.85
N VAL A 53 7.75 -3.52 -1.10
CA VAL A 53 6.58 -2.85 -1.67
C VAL A 53 6.71 -2.89 -3.19
N PHE A 54 5.69 -3.41 -3.86
CA PHE A 54 5.62 -3.51 -5.30
C PHE A 54 5.01 -2.26 -5.92
N ASP A 55 3.95 -1.74 -5.29
CA ASP A 55 3.21 -0.59 -5.83
C ASP A 55 2.43 0.17 -4.75
N TRP A 56 1.96 1.36 -5.09
CA TRP A 56 0.95 2.09 -4.33
C TRP A 56 0.03 2.84 -5.29
N GLY A 57 -1.23 3.01 -4.90
CA GLY A 57 -2.22 3.63 -5.77
C GLY A 57 -3.42 4.17 -5.03
N GLU A 58 -4.35 4.68 -5.81
CA GLU A 58 -5.66 5.13 -5.39
C GLU A 58 -6.68 4.58 -6.37
N GLU A 59 -7.75 4.00 -5.84
CA GLU A 59 -8.88 3.53 -6.63
C GLU A 59 -10.16 4.01 -5.97
N SER A 60 -10.98 4.76 -6.70
CA SER A 60 -12.27 5.26 -6.23
C SER A 60 -12.21 5.97 -4.86
N GLY A 61 -11.17 6.78 -4.62
CA GLY A 61 -10.94 7.50 -3.37
C GLY A 61 -10.29 6.66 -2.26
N THR A 62 -9.99 5.39 -2.51
CA THR A 62 -9.36 4.48 -1.54
C THR A 62 -7.88 4.29 -1.89
N TYR A 63 -6.99 4.65 -0.97
CA TYR A 63 -5.56 4.50 -1.15
C TYR A 63 -5.08 3.11 -0.70
N PHE A 64 -4.15 2.52 -1.46
CA PHE A 64 -3.58 1.21 -1.15
C PHE A 64 -2.07 1.10 -1.44
N ILE A 65 -1.43 0.13 -0.80
CA ILE A 65 -0.03 -0.30 -1.03
C ILE A 65 -0.06 -1.81 -1.25
N VAL A 66 0.71 -2.29 -2.24
CA VAL A 66 0.90 -3.71 -2.57
C VAL A 66 2.33 -4.13 -2.24
#